data_AF-A0A6B3M6Q5-F1
#
_entry.id   AF-A0A6B3M6Q5-F1
#
_cell.length_a   1.000
_cell.length_b   1.000
_cell.length_c   1.000
_cell.angle_alpha   90.00
_cell.angle_beta   90.00
_cell.angle_gamma   90.00
#
_symmetry.space_group_name_H-M   'P 1'
#
loop_
_entity.id
_entity.type
_entity.pdbx_description
1 polymer ?
#
loop_
_entity_poly.entity_id
_entity_poly.type
_entity_poly.pdbx_seq_one_letter_code
_entity_poly.pdbx_strand_id
1 'polypeptide(L)'
;MSNMNHQGIAVLKRASAIIAMIAAGSTLTMASTATAATLMVTVENLAAPDGVVLTPLWVGFHDGNFDLFNLGESASSSVERIAEDGNTAPLTSDFLSSGNGIVEGDNPHPLCRLLPIFFFKSLVS
;
A
#
# COMPACT_ATOMS: atom_id res chain seq x y z
N MET A 1 -60.88 30.38 47.80
CA MET A 1 -59.81 29.43 48.16
C MET A 1 -60.00 28.13 47.37
N SER A 2 -58.87 27.45 47.10
CA SER A 2 -58.68 26.19 46.35
C SER A 2 -58.61 26.35 44.82
N ASN A 3 -57.44 26.69 44.26
CA ASN A 3 -56.27 25.83 43.98
C ASN A 3 -56.45 25.02 42.69
N MET A 4 -56.12 25.64 41.55
CA MET A 4 -55.98 24.95 40.27
C MET A 4 -54.66 24.15 40.25
N ASN A 5 -54.83 22.84 40.28
CA ASN A 5 -53.90 21.77 39.97
C ASN A 5 -53.15 21.96 38.62
N HIS A 6 -52.06 22.72 38.66
CA HIS A 6 -51.07 22.86 37.59
C HIS A 6 -50.19 21.61 37.44
N GLN A 7 -50.74 20.44 37.08
CA GLN A 7 -49.94 19.21 36.85
C GLN A 7 -50.28 18.46 35.55
N GLY A 8 -51.14 19.00 34.67
CA GLY A 8 -51.59 18.29 33.46
C GLY A 8 -50.81 18.58 32.16
N ILE A 9 -50.02 19.66 32.07
CA ILE A 9 -49.52 20.17 30.77
C ILE A 9 -48.00 20.00 30.60
N ALA A 10 -47.28 19.54 31.65
CA ALA A 10 -45.82 19.36 31.58
C ALA A 10 -45.37 18.02 30.96
N VAL A 11 -46.26 17.01 30.91
CA VAL A 11 -45.91 15.67 30.37
C VAL A 11 -45.93 15.67 28.83
N LEU A 12 -46.84 16.42 28.19
CA LEU A 12 -46.97 16.41 26.73
C LEU A 12 -45.85 17.18 25.99
N LYS A 13 -45.16 18.12 26.66
CA LYS A 13 -44.10 18.93 26.03
C LYS A 13 -42.72 18.25 26.02
N ARG A 14 -42.59 17.07 26.64
CA ARG A 14 -41.39 16.22 26.59
C ARG A 14 -41.45 15.16 25.50
N ALA A 15 -42.64 14.90 24.93
CA ALA A 15 -42.85 13.90 23.90
C ALA A 15 -42.31 14.31 22.51
N SER A 16 -42.13 15.62 22.25
CA SER A 16 -41.57 16.10 20.97
C SER A 16 -40.06 15.92 20.82
N ALA A 17 -39.34 15.51 21.87
CA ALA A 17 -37.89 15.27 21.80
C ALA A 17 -37.52 13.81 21.45
N ILE A 18 -38.50 12.95 21.15
CA ILE A 18 -38.26 11.52 20.85
C ILE A 18 -38.36 11.22 19.34
N ILE A 19 -38.88 12.14 18.51
CA ILE A 19 -39.04 11.95 17.06
C ILE A 19 -37.98 12.76 16.27
N ALA A 20 -36.72 12.72 16.70
CA ALA A 20 -35.59 13.30 15.96
C ALA A 20 -34.34 12.41 15.99
N MET A 21 -34.46 11.15 16.40
CA MET A 21 -33.32 10.23 16.54
C MET A 21 -33.44 8.96 15.68
N ILE A 22 -34.43 8.88 14.77
CA ILE A 22 -34.59 7.78 13.80
C ILE A 22 -34.36 8.31 12.37
N ALA A 23 -33.41 9.23 12.22
CA ALA A 23 -32.87 9.65 10.93
C ALA A 23 -31.34 9.83 10.96
N ALA A 24 -30.70 9.48 12.08
CA ALA A 24 -29.28 9.16 12.09
C ALA A 24 -29.15 7.72 11.59
N GLY A 25 -29.31 7.54 10.29
CA GLY A 25 -28.94 6.30 9.61
C GLY A 25 -27.45 6.09 9.81
N SER A 26 -27.09 5.42 10.90
CA SER A 26 -25.74 4.96 11.16
C SER A 26 -25.37 3.99 10.05
N THR A 27 -24.66 4.45 9.03
CA THR A 27 -23.97 3.58 8.10
C THR A 27 -22.91 2.83 8.89
N LEU A 28 -23.22 1.61 9.32
CA LEU A 28 -22.21 0.69 9.83
C LEU A 28 -21.32 0.31 8.64
N THR A 29 -20.18 0.97 8.49
CA THR A 29 -19.13 0.52 7.59
C THR A 29 -18.58 -0.79 8.16
N MET A 30 -18.86 -1.91 7.49
CA MET A 30 -18.18 -3.17 7.79
C MET A 30 -16.70 -2.97 7.47
N ALA A 31 -15.84 -3.07 8.47
CA ALA A 31 -14.41 -3.11 8.25
C ALA A 31 -14.07 -4.44 7.56
N SER A 32 -13.51 -4.40 6.36
CA SER A 32 -12.94 -5.57 5.71
C SER A 32 -11.68 -5.99 6.47
N THR A 33 -11.58 -7.25 6.89
CA THR A 33 -10.33 -7.78 7.40
C THR A 33 -9.38 -7.98 6.22
N ALA A 34 -8.28 -7.25 6.18
CA ALA A 34 -7.19 -7.55 5.25
C ALA A 34 -6.54 -8.88 5.66
N THR A 35 -6.56 -9.86 4.76
CA THR A 35 -5.77 -11.10 4.93
C THR A 35 -4.43 -10.89 4.25
N ALA A 36 -3.34 -11.03 5.02
CA ALA A 36 -2.00 -11.04 4.47
C ALA A 36 -1.69 -12.46 3.96
N ALA A 37 -1.28 -12.58 2.70
CA ALA A 37 -0.76 -13.82 2.15
C ALA A 37 0.76 -13.86 2.32
N THR A 38 1.29 -15.01 2.76
CA THR A 38 2.74 -15.26 2.72
C THR A 38 3.14 -15.66 1.30
N LEU A 39 4.07 -14.93 0.71
CA LEU A 39 4.58 -15.19 -0.63
C LEU A 39 6.04 -15.67 -0.53
N MET A 40 6.37 -16.70 -1.32
CA MET A 40 7.76 -17.11 -1.54
C MET A 40 8.16 -16.70 -2.95
N VAL A 41 9.11 -15.77 -3.05
CA VAL A 41 9.66 -15.32 -4.33
C VAL A 41 10.96 -16.07 -4.58
N THR A 42 10.97 -16.89 -5.64
CA THR A 42 12.18 -17.58 -6.11
C THR A 42 12.61 -16.96 -7.42
N VAL A 43 13.87 -16.52 -7.48
CA VAL A 43 14.49 -16.01 -8.71
C VAL A 43 15.63 -16.94 -9.09
N GLU A 44 15.57 -17.46 -10.30
CA GLU A 44 16.59 -18.34 -10.88
C GLU A 44 17.27 -17.62 -12.05
N ASN A 45 18.61 -17.57 -12.02
CA ASN A 45 19.38 -17.09 -13.16
C ASN A 45 19.57 -18.23 -14.17
N LEU A 46 18.92 -18.13 -15.32
CA LEU A 46 19.02 -19.10 -16.43
C LEU A 46 20.17 -18.79 -17.41
N ALA A 47 21.12 -17.94 -17.02
CA ALA A 47 22.31 -17.67 -17.82
C ALA A 47 23.17 -18.95 -17.98
N ALA A 48 23.88 -19.05 -19.11
CA ALA A 48 24.85 -20.13 -19.34
C ALA A 48 25.97 -20.12 -18.27
N PRO A 49 26.77 -21.21 -18.12
CA PRO A 49 27.81 -21.30 -17.10
C PRO A 49 28.86 -20.17 -17.08
N ASP A 50 29.09 -19.51 -18.22
CA ASP A 50 29.94 -18.31 -18.36
C ASP A 50 29.11 -17.06 -18.75
N GLY A 51 27.83 -17.11 -18.42
CA GLY A 51 26.88 -16.07 -18.66
C GLY A 51 26.97 -14.96 -17.62
N VAL A 52 25.97 -14.11 -17.66
CA VAL A 52 25.91 -12.88 -16.89
C VAL A 52 25.34 -13.11 -15.50
N VAL A 53 25.92 -12.44 -14.50
CA VAL A 53 25.44 -12.45 -13.12
C VAL A 53 24.38 -11.37 -12.97
N LEU A 54 23.25 -11.69 -12.32
CA LEU A 54 22.20 -10.70 -12.06
C LEU A 54 22.72 -9.57 -11.16
N THR A 55 22.31 -8.33 -11.45
CA THR A 55 22.40 -7.22 -10.49
C THR A 55 21.69 -7.59 -9.19
N PRO A 56 21.98 -6.90 -8.07
CA PRO A 56 21.19 -7.04 -6.85
C PRO A 56 19.69 -7.05 -7.15
N LEU A 57 18.99 -8.04 -6.60
CA LEU A 57 17.55 -8.19 -6.71
C LEU A 57 16.87 -7.28 -5.69
N TRP A 58 15.83 -6.55 -6.14
CA TRP A 58 14.95 -5.77 -5.28
C TRP A 58 13.51 -6.28 -5.44
N VAL A 59 12.82 -6.52 -4.31
CA VAL A 59 11.44 -7.00 -4.28
C VAL A 59 10.59 -6.09 -3.39
N GLY A 60 9.57 -5.47 -3.97
CA GLY A 60 8.57 -4.65 -3.25
C GLY A 60 7.15 -5.08 -3.59
N PHE A 61 6.29 -5.15 -2.58
CA PHE A 61 4.87 -5.48 -2.73
C PHE A 61 4.02 -4.22 -2.51
N HIS A 62 3.23 -3.82 -3.51
CA HIS A 62 2.41 -2.62 -3.48
C HIS A 62 0.98 -2.87 -3.99
N ASP A 63 0.07 -1.95 -3.67
CA ASP A 63 -1.36 -2.00 -4.00
C ASP A 63 -1.72 -1.52 -5.42
N GLY A 64 -0.72 -1.38 -6.29
CA GLY A 64 -0.86 -0.80 -7.63
C GLY A 64 -0.56 0.70 -7.72
N ASN A 65 -0.50 1.45 -6.60
CA ASN A 65 -0.31 2.90 -6.64
C ASN A 65 1.17 3.34 -6.70
N PHE A 66 2.12 2.42 -6.54
CA PHE A 66 3.52 2.69 -6.80
C PHE A 66 3.86 2.44 -8.27
N ASP A 67 4.27 3.50 -8.97
CA ASP A 67 4.76 3.37 -10.33
C ASP A 67 6.26 3.17 -10.38
N LEU A 68 6.69 1.92 -10.62
CA LEU A 68 8.11 1.58 -10.72
C LEU A 68 8.73 2.01 -12.05
N PHE A 69 8.10 1.67 -13.18
CA PHE A 69 8.56 2.03 -14.52
C PHE A 69 7.45 1.83 -15.57
N ASN A 70 7.57 2.54 -16.70
CA ASN A 70 6.76 2.34 -17.90
C ASN A 70 7.65 1.97 -19.10
N LEU A 71 7.22 1.00 -19.90
CA LEU A 71 7.96 0.58 -21.09
C LEU A 71 7.95 1.69 -22.15
N GLY A 72 9.13 2.04 -22.66
CA GLY A 72 9.29 3.08 -23.68
C GLY A 72 9.45 4.50 -23.12
N GLU A 73 9.36 4.67 -21.80
CA GLU A 73 9.68 5.92 -21.12
C GLU A 73 11.12 5.91 -20.58
N SER A 74 11.66 7.11 -20.32
CA SER A 74 12.93 7.23 -19.62
C SER A 74 12.83 6.68 -18.20
N ALA A 75 13.86 5.98 -17.75
CA ALA A 75 13.95 5.48 -16.38
C ALA A 75 14.01 6.66 -15.39
N SER A 76 13.45 6.48 -14.20
CA SER A 76 13.70 7.40 -13.09
C SER A 76 15.15 7.27 -12.62
N SER A 77 15.67 8.29 -11.94
CA SER A 77 17.03 8.24 -11.40
C SER A 77 17.25 7.07 -10.45
N SER A 78 16.26 6.69 -9.63
CA SER A 78 16.35 5.53 -8.74
C SER A 78 16.38 4.20 -9.48
N VAL A 79 15.64 4.07 -10.60
CA VAL A 79 15.68 2.92 -11.50
C VAL A 79 17.04 2.83 -12.23
N GLU A 80 17.60 3.96 -12.63
CA GLU A 80 18.97 4.01 -13.18
C GLU A 80 20.00 3.52 -12.15
N ARG A 81 19.90 3.94 -10.88
CA ARG A 81 20.87 3.53 -9.84
C ARG A 81 20.90 2.02 -9.60
N ILE A 82 19.75 1.35 -9.62
CA ILE A 82 19.72 -0.11 -9.52
C ILE A 82 20.16 -0.79 -10.84
N ALA A 83 19.80 -0.22 -12.00
CA ALA A 83 20.15 -0.76 -13.30
C ALA A 83 21.65 -0.68 -13.62
N GLU A 84 22.33 0.39 -13.20
CA GLU A 84 23.72 0.67 -13.57
C GLU A 84 24.71 0.27 -12.48
N ASP A 85 24.37 0.57 -11.22
CA ASP A 85 25.28 0.39 -10.09
C ASP A 85 24.86 -0.73 -9.15
N GLY A 86 23.64 -1.28 -9.31
CA GLY A 86 23.05 -2.21 -8.34
C GLY A 86 22.71 -1.55 -7.00
N ASN A 87 22.64 -0.22 -6.92
CA ASN A 87 22.33 0.48 -5.68
C ASN A 87 20.82 0.54 -5.45
N THR A 88 20.29 -0.29 -4.55
CA THR A 88 18.86 -0.35 -4.23
C THR A 88 18.38 0.79 -3.33
N ALA A 89 19.28 1.48 -2.63
CA ALA A 89 18.90 2.44 -1.59
C ALA A 89 17.99 3.60 -2.06
N PRO A 90 18.22 4.23 -3.23
CA PRO A 90 17.33 5.27 -3.73
C PRO A 90 15.92 4.74 -4.03
N LEU A 91 15.82 3.55 -4.65
CA LEU A 91 14.53 2.96 -4.98
C LEU A 91 13.76 2.52 -3.72
N THR A 92 14.45 1.92 -2.75
CA THR A 92 13.86 1.60 -1.43
C THR A 92 13.36 2.87 -0.74
N SER A 93 14.12 3.97 -0.80
CA SER A 93 13.71 5.26 -0.23
C SER A 93 12.45 5.82 -0.91
N ASP A 94 12.40 5.83 -2.24
CA ASP A 94 11.25 6.30 -3.01
C ASP A 94 10.00 5.47 -2.69
N PHE A 95 10.16 4.14 -2.62
CA PHE A 95 9.08 3.21 -2.32
C PHE A 95 8.51 3.40 -0.91
N LEU A 96 9.36 3.44 0.11
CA LEU A 96 8.94 3.65 1.49
C LEU A 96 8.30 5.04 1.68
N SER A 97 8.82 6.06 0.99
CA SER A 97 8.26 7.41 1.03
C SER A 97 6.90 7.52 0.37
N SER A 98 6.58 6.62 -0.57
CA SER A 98 5.27 6.58 -1.23
C SER A 98 4.15 6.11 -0.30
N GLY A 99 4.48 5.32 0.74
CA GLY A 99 3.49 4.70 1.63
C GLY A 99 2.63 3.61 0.97
N ASN A 100 2.95 3.22 -0.27
CA ASN A 100 2.11 2.34 -1.09
C ASN A 100 2.44 0.84 -0.94
N GLY A 101 3.30 0.43 0.02
CA GLY A 101 3.68 -0.98 0.15
C GLY A 101 4.74 -1.31 1.21
N ILE A 102 5.28 -2.53 1.11
CA ILE A 102 6.32 -3.10 2.01
C ILE A 102 7.49 -3.64 1.16
N VAL A 103 8.72 -3.48 1.65
CA VAL A 103 9.96 -4.03 1.04
C VAL A 103 10.38 -5.28 1.82
N GLU A 104 10.59 -6.40 1.13
CA GLU A 104 11.03 -7.67 1.72
C GLU A 104 12.13 -8.28 0.83
N GLY A 105 13.33 -7.70 0.89
CA GLY A 105 14.51 -8.19 0.15
C GLY A 105 15.40 -7.09 -0.42
N ASP A 106 16.28 -6.55 0.41
CA ASP A 106 17.43 -5.73 -0.01
C ASP A 106 18.70 -6.58 0.15
N ASN A 107 19.24 -7.12 -0.94
CA ASN A 107 20.47 -7.91 -0.89
C ASN A 107 21.60 -7.26 -1.72
N PRO A 108 22.29 -6.25 -1.17
CA PRO A 108 23.40 -5.60 -1.84
C PRO A 108 24.57 -6.58 -1.99
N HIS A 109 24.81 -7.09 -3.20
CA HIS A 109 25.97 -7.95 -3.48
C HIS A 109 27.24 -7.11 -3.68
N PRO A 110 28.36 -7.41 -2.99
CA PRO A 110 29.56 -6.56 -2.98
C PRO A 110 30.43 -6.61 -4.25
N LEU A 111 30.03 -7.33 -5.32
CA LEU A 111 30.95 -7.67 -6.43
C LEU A 111 30.43 -7.42 -7.87
N CYS A 112 29.27 -6.81 -8.12
CA CYS A 112 28.73 -6.76 -9.48
C CYS A 112 28.97 -5.41 -10.18
N ARG A 113 30.01 -5.36 -11.04
CA ARG A 113 30.26 -4.30 -12.05
C ARG A 113 30.12 -4.84 -13.49
N LEU A 114 29.25 -5.84 -13.69
CA LEU A 114 28.96 -6.41 -15.02
C LEU A 114 27.46 -6.76 -15.09
N LEU A 115 26.72 -6.07 -15.96
CA LEU A 115 25.24 -6.02 -16.02
C LEU A 115 24.62 -7.24 -16.71
N PRO A 116 23.46 -7.74 -16.20
CA PRO A 116 22.17 -7.47 -16.83
C PRO A 116 21.04 -7.15 -15.85
N ILE A 117 20.02 -6.52 -16.43
CA ILE A 117 18.89 -5.85 -15.81
C ILE A 117 17.62 -6.68 -16.01
N PHE A 118 16.87 -6.95 -14.94
CA PHE A 118 15.48 -7.43 -15.03
C PHE A 118 14.59 -6.59 -14.11
N PHE A 119 13.59 -5.93 -14.68
CA PHE A 119 12.53 -5.24 -13.94
C PHE A 119 11.22 -6.01 -14.11
N PHE A 120 10.67 -6.54 -13.01
CA PHE A 120 9.32 -7.12 -13.00
C PHE A 120 8.33 -6.08 -12.49
N LYS A 121 7.48 -5.56 -13.37
CA LYS A 121 6.21 -4.92 -12.97
C LYS A 121 5.15 -6.01 -12.96
N SER A 122 4.55 -6.29 -11.81
CA SER A 122 3.41 -7.19 -11.75
C SER A 122 2.19 -6.47 -12.31
N LEU A 123 1.71 -6.89 -13.49
CA LEU A 123 0.42 -6.49 -14.04
C LEU A 123 -0.67 -7.32 -13.35
N VAL A 124 -0.94 -7.07 -12.08
CA VAL A 124 -2.19 -7.57 -11.49
C VAL A 124 -3.28 -6.55 -11.83
N SER A 125 -4.17 -6.93 -12.75
CA SER A 125 -5.49 -6.28 -12.95
C SER A 125 -6.54 -6.94 -12.07
#